data_AF-W4USS4-F1
#
_entry.id   AF-W4USS4-F1
#
_cell.length_a   1.000
_cell.length_b   1.000
_cell.length_c   1.000
_cell.angle_alpha   90.00
_cell.angle_beta   90.00
_cell.angle_gamma   90.00
#
_symmetry.space_group_name_H-M   'P 1'
#
loop_
_entity.id
_entity.type
_entity.pdbx_description
1 polymer ?
#
loop_
_entity_poly.entity_id
_entity_poly.type
_entity_poly.pdbx_seq_one_letter_code
_entity_poly.pdbx_strand_id
1 'polypeptide(L)'
;MAVIVIGILLSVFQQAIGINAVLYYAPRIFENAGAEGGGMMQTVIMGVVNIAFTLVAIFTVDKFGRKPLLIIGSIGMAVGAFSVAFCDSMGIKGLLPVLSIIVYAAFFMMSWGPICWVLISEIFPNTIRGKAIAIAVAFQWTFNYIISSTFPALYDFSPMFAYSLYGVICVAAALFVWRWVPETKGKTLEEMSKLWKKG
;
A
#
# COMPACT_ATOMS: atom_id res chain seq x y z
N MET A 1 -20.60 7.82 -11.73
CA MET A 1 -19.52 8.71 -11.26
C MET A 1 -18.82 8.16 -10.01
N ALA A 2 -19.53 7.61 -9.03
CA ALA A 2 -18.95 7.04 -7.80
C ALA A 2 -17.81 6.04 -8.04
N VAL A 3 -17.96 5.19 -9.06
CA VAL A 3 -16.98 4.21 -9.55
C VAL A 3 -15.60 4.82 -9.84
N ILE A 4 -15.60 6.00 -10.48
CA ILE A 4 -14.37 6.67 -10.88
C ILE A 4 -13.68 7.29 -9.67
N VAL A 5 -14.48 7.88 -8.79
CA VAL A 5 -13.99 8.46 -7.53
C VAL A 5 -13.34 7.38 -6.67
N ILE A 6 -13.93 6.18 -6.57
CA ILE A 6 -13.35 5.08 -5.79
C ILE A 6 -12.05 4.56 -6.40
N GLY A 7 -11.97 4.44 -7.73
CA GLY A 7 -10.73 4.07 -8.41
C GLY A 7 -9.61 5.09 -8.17
N ILE A 8 -9.92 6.39 -8.27
CA ILE A 8 -8.95 7.47 -7.99
C ILE A 8 -8.54 7.45 -6.51
N LEU A 9 -9.50 7.34 -5.58
CA LEU A 9 -9.19 7.27 -4.15
C LEU A 9 -8.35 6.04 -3.81
N LEU A 10 -8.60 4.88 -4.42
CA LEU A 10 -7.74 3.69 -4.27
C LEU A 10 -6.30 3.98 -4.70
N SER A 11 -6.10 4.60 -5.87
CA SER A 11 -4.77 5.00 -6.34
C SER A 11 -4.09 5.99 -5.41
N VAL A 12 -4.85 6.96 -4.87
CA VAL A 12 -4.35 7.94 -3.90
C VAL A 12 -3.96 7.25 -2.59
N PHE A 13 -4.82 6.39 -2.03
CA PHE A 13 -4.52 5.64 -0.81
C PHE A 13 -3.31 4.73 -0.97
N GLN A 14 -3.18 4.03 -2.11
CA GLN A 14 -2.02 3.20 -2.41
C GLN A 14 -0.70 3.98 -2.29
N GLN A 15 -0.69 5.24 -2.72
CA GLN A 15 0.49 6.11 -2.65
C GLN A 15 0.63 6.82 -1.31
N ALA A 16 -0.49 7.21 -0.68
CA ALA A 16 -0.52 7.86 0.63
C ALA A 16 -0.03 6.94 1.75
N ILE A 17 -0.18 5.62 1.59
CA ILE A 17 0.44 4.61 2.46
C ILE A 17 1.98 4.73 2.42
N GLY A 18 2.57 5.33 1.38
CA GLY A 18 3.99 5.73 1.40
C GLY A 18 4.97 4.62 1.04
N ILE A 19 4.50 3.51 0.45
CA ILE A 19 5.38 2.39 0.05
C ILE A 19 6.54 2.85 -0.84
N ASN A 20 6.30 3.77 -1.79
CA ASN A 20 7.35 4.18 -2.73
C ASN A 20 8.45 4.98 -2.03
N ALA A 21 8.07 5.86 -1.10
CA ALA A 21 9.05 6.53 -0.25
C ALA A 21 9.83 5.52 0.59
N VAL A 22 9.16 4.54 1.21
CA VAL A 22 9.83 3.47 1.97
C VAL A 22 10.79 2.68 1.09
N LEU A 23 10.41 2.33 -0.15
CA LEU A 23 11.27 1.59 -1.09
C LEU A 23 12.47 2.43 -1.57
N TYR A 24 12.27 3.70 -1.91
CA TYR A 24 13.35 4.60 -2.37
C TYR A 24 14.37 4.88 -1.28
N TYR A 25 13.90 5.06 -0.05
CA TYR A 25 14.76 5.35 1.09
C TYR A 25 15.06 4.10 1.94
N ALA A 26 14.69 2.90 1.49
CA ALA A 26 14.90 1.65 2.23
C ALA A 26 16.35 1.46 2.68
N PRO A 27 17.38 1.68 1.83
CA PRO A 27 18.77 1.54 2.27
C PRO A 27 19.12 2.50 3.42
N ARG A 28 18.71 3.76 3.30
CA ARG A 28 18.93 4.80 4.33
C ARG A 28 18.18 4.48 5.63
N ILE A 29 16.95 4.01 5.52
CA ILE A 29 16.13 3.58 6.66
C ILE A 29 16.80 2.42 7.38
N PHE A 30 17.24 1.39 6.66
CA PHE A 30 17.89 0.22 7.25
C PHE A 30 19.23 0.56 7.89
N GLU A 31 20.03 1.46 7.29
CA GLU A 31 21.26 1.98 7.90
C GLU A 31 20.97 2.72 9.21
N ASN A 32 20.00 3.64 9.20
CA ASN A 32 19.61 4.38 10.41
C ASN A 32 19.02 3.48 11.50
N ALA A 33 18.32 2.42 11.09
CA ALA A 33 17.76 1.40 11.95
C ALA A 33 18.82 0.47 12.55
N GLY A 34 20.10 0.55 12.15
CA GLY A 34 21.18 -0.27 12.71
C GLY A 34 21.30 -1.65 12.08
N ALA A 35 20.99 -1.80 10.79
CA ALA A 35 21.19 -3.05 10.08
C ALA A 35 22.68 -3.41 9.97
N GLU A 36 23.11 -4.43 10.73
CA GLU A 36 24.43 -5.05 10.57
C GLU A 36 24.50 -5.76 9.21
N GLY A 37 25.48 -5.38 8.38
CA GLY A 37 25.65 -5.92 7.00
C GLY A 37 25.32 -4.94 5.86
N GLY A 38 24.93 -3.69 6.18
CA GLY A 38 24.70 -2.61 5.22
C GLY A 38 23.25 -2.55 4.71
N GLY A 39 22.70 -1.33 4.60
CA GLY A 39 21.29 -1.12 4.24
C GLY A 39 20.90 -1.66 2.87
N MET A 40 21.87 -1.77 1.95
CA MET A 40 21.66 -2.35 0.63
C MET A 40 21.33 -3.85 0.69
N MET A 41 22.00 -4.63 1.55
CA MET A 41 21.73 -6.06 1.68
C MET A 41 20.32 -6.33 2.21
N GLN A 42 19.88 -5.57 3.22
CA GLN A 42 18.52 -5.66 3.75
C GLN A 42 17.48 -5.22 2.71
N THR A 43 17.81 -4.24 1.87
CA THR A 43 16.94 -3.83 0.75
C THR A 43 16.77 -4.95 -0.27
N VAL A 44 17.84 -5.70 -0.56
CA VAL A 44 17.76 -6.89 -1.44
C VAL A 44 16.88 -7.97 -0.81
N ILE A 45 17.05 -8.26 0.49
CA ILE A 45 16.22 -9.23 1.21
C ILE A 45 14.75 -8.82 1.17
N MET A 46 14.44 -7.56 1.44
CA MET A 46 13.09 -7.00 1.32
C MET A 46 12.55 -7.17 -0.11
N GLY A 47 13.37 -6.97 -1.14
CA GLY A 47 13.01 -7.21 -2.54
C GLY A 47 12.64 -8.67 -2.82
N VAL A 48 13.41 -9.63 -2.31
CA VAL A 48 13.12 -11.06 -2.44
C VAL A 48 11.81 -11.42 -1.73
N VAL A 49 11.61 -10.91 -0.51
CA VAL A 49 10.35 -11.09 0.24
C VAL A 49 9.17 -10.49 -0.52
N ASN A 50 9.32 -9.30 -1.10
CA ASN A 50 8.29 -8.66 -1.91
C ASN A 50 7.87 -9.52 -3.10
N ILE A 51 8.83 -10.13 -3.81
CA ILE A 51 8.54 -11.04 -4.93
C ILE A 51 7.79 -12.29 -4.42
N ALA A 52 8.25 -12.90 -3.33
CA ALA A 52 7.62 -14.08 -2.75
C ALA A 52 6.16 -13.79 -2.32
N PHE A 53 5.92 -12.68 -1.63
CA PHE A 53 4.58 -12.27 -1.20
C PHE A 53 3.70 -11.82 -2.37
N THR A 54 4.27 -11.28 -3.43
CA THR A 54 3.52 -11.00 -4.67
C THR A 54 3.00 -12.30 -5.30
N LEU A 55 3.80 -13.37 -5.33
CA LEU A 55 3.33 -14.68 -5.80
C LEU A 55 2.21 -15.22 -4.92
N VAL A 56 2.36 -15.13 -3.59
CA VAL A 56 1.27 -15.48 -2.66
C VAL A 56 0.01 -14.67 -2.94
N ALA A 57 0.13 -13.37 -3.22
CA ALA A 57 -0.99 -12.51 -3.58
C ALA A 57 -1.74 -13.05 -4.82
N ILE A 58 -1.00 -13.43 -5.86
CA ILE A 58 -1.58 -13.96 -7.11
C ILE A 58 -2.37 -15.24 -6.85
N PHE A 59 -1.85 -16.17 -6.04
CA PHE A 59 -2.59 -17.40 -5.71
C PHE A 59 -3.77 -17.16 -4.77
N THR A 60 -3.69 -16.13 -3.92
CA THR A 60 -4.70 -15.86 -2.89
C THR A 60 -5.83 -14.96 -3.39
N VAL A 61 -5.58 -14.09 -4.38
CA VAL A 61 -6.55 -13.10 -4.87
C VAL A 61 -7.80 -13.74 -5.45
N ASP A 62 -7.63 -14.84 -6.20
CA ASP A 62 -8.76 -15.56 -6.79
C ASP A 62 -9.50 -16.42 -5.76
N LYS A 63 -8.81 -16.86 -4.69
CA LYS A 63 -9.39 -17.74 -3.68
C LYS A 63 -10.12 -16.99 -2.56
N PHE A 64 -9.55 -15.90 -2.04
CA PHE A 64 -10.12 -15.14 -0.92
C PHE A 64 -10.95 -13.91 -1.36
N GLY A 65 -10.71 -13.38 -2.55
CA GLY A 65 -11.33 -12.12 -2.99
C GLY A 65 -10.51 -10.89 -2.64
N ARG A 66 -10.88 -9.75 -3.23
CA ARG A 66 -10.05 -8.55 -3.30
C ARG A 66 -10.19 -7.70 -2.03
N LYS A 67 -11.42 -7.59 -1.51
CA LYS A 67 -11.72 -6.79 -0.32
C LYS A 67 -11.05 -7.32 0.96
N PRO A 68 -11.14 -8.62 1.32
CA PRO A 68 -10.53 -9.11 2.55
C PRO A 68 -9.00 -9.02 2.49
N LEU A 69 -8.38 -9.26 1.32
CA LEU A 69 -6.93 -9.11 1.16
C LEU A 69 -6.46 -7.66 1.35
N LEU A 70 -7.19 -6.68 0.81
CA LEU A 70 -6.87 -5.27 1.05
C LEU A 70 -7.00 -4.88 2.52
N ILE A 71 -8.02 -5.39 3.24
CA ILE A 71 -8.20 -5.11 4.66
C ILE A 71 -7.09 -5.76 5.48
N ILE A 72 -6.82 -7.05 5.28
CA ILE A 72 -5.76 -7.79 5.98
C ILE A 72 -4.40 -7.15 5.73
N GLY A 73 -4.12 -6.78 4.48
CA GLY A 73 -2.90 -6.07 4.11
C GLY A 73 -2.79 -4.70 4.77
N SER A 74 -3.88 -3.91 4.79
CA SER A 74 -3.91 -2.60 5.47
C SER A 74 -3.63 -2.73 6.97
N ILE A 75 -4.21 -3.74 7.62
CA ILE A 75 -3.98 -4.01 9.05
C ILE A 75 -2.53 -4.44 9.27
N GLY A 76 -2.00 -5.38 8.47
CA GLY A 76 -0.62 -5.84 8.57
C GLY A 76 0.39 -4.70 8.36
N MET A 77 0.11 -3.81 7.40
CA MET A 77 0.90 -2.60 7.19
C MET A 77 0.77 -1.60 8.34
N ALA A 78 -0.42 -1.39 8.88
CA ALA A 78 -0.60 -0.52 10.05
C ALA A 78 0.22 -1.04 11.24
N VAL A 79 0.16 -2.34 11.51
CA VAL A 79 0.98 -2.99 12.57
C VAL A 79 2.47 -2.82 12.29
N GLY A 80 2.92 -3.05 11.06
CA GLY A 80 4.33 -2.86 10.68
C GLY A 80 4.79 -1.42 10.89
N ALA A 81 4.00 -0.45 10.43
CA ALA A 81 4.31 0.97 10.56
C ALA A 81 4.31 1.45 12.03
N PHE A 82 3.31 1.06 12.83
CA PHE A 82 3.29 1.36 14.26
C PHE A 82 4.42 0.67 15.03
N SER A 83 4.80 -0.55 14.64
CA SER A 83 5.93 -1.25 15.26
C SER A 83 7.24 -0.51 15.02
N VAL A 84 7.48 -0.01 13.79
CA VAL A 84 8.65 0.82 13.50
C VAL A 84 8.63 2.12 14.30
N ALA A 85 7.48 2.80 14.36
CA ALA A 85 7.33 4.03 15.13
C ALA A 85 7.60 3.80 16.63
N PHE A 86 7.13 2.68 17.18
CA PHE A 86 7.36 2.31 18.57
C PHE A 86 8.83 1.98 18.86
N CYS A 87 9.50 1.26 17.94
CA CYS A 87 10.93 1.00 18.05
C CYS A 87 11.75 2.28 18.07
N ASP A 88 11.42 3.24 17.18
CA ASP A 88 12.07 4.55 17.13
C ASP A 88 11.86 5.34 18.43
N SER A 89 10.62 5.35 18.96
CA SER A 89 10.30 6.01 20.23
C SER A 89 11.07 5.43 21.43
N MET A 90 11.36 4.13 21.42
CA MET A 90 12.14 3.47 22.48
C MET A 90 13.65 3.51 22.22
N GLY A 91 14.10 4.09 21.10
CA GLY A 91 15.51 4.07 20.69
C GLY A 91 16.03 2.67 20.33
N ILE A 92 15.14 1.72 20.07
CA ILE A 92 15.50 0.33 19.74
C ILE A 92 15.95 0.29 18.28
N LYS A 93 17.26 0.10 18.10
CA LYS A 93 17.90 -0.14 16.80
C LYS A 93 18.33 -1.61 16.69
N GLY A 94 18.39 -2.12 15.47
CA GLY A 94 18.80 -3.48 15.13
C GLY A 94 17.75 -4.23 14.32
N LEU A 95 17.60 -5.52 14.60
CA LEU A 95 16.79 -6.42 13.77
C LEU A 95 15.29 -6.12 13.80
N LEU A 96 14.75 -5.61 14.92
CA LEU A 96 13.31 -5.41 15.12
C LEU A 96 12.68 -4.39 14.15
N PRO A 97 13.20 -3.15 14.01
CA PRO A 97 12.68 -2.19 13.03
C PRO A 97 12.88 -2.66 11.59
N VAL A 98 14.00 -3.34 11.29
CA VAL A 98 14.28 -3.93 9.96
C VAL A 98 13.20 -4.96 9.59
N LEU A 99 12.94 -5.92 10.48
CA LEU A 99 11.88 -6.93 10.27
C LEU A 99 10.50 -6.27 10.13
N SER A 100 10.22 -5.23 10.91
CA SER A 100 8.93 -4.53 10.85
C SER A 100 8.69 -3.85 9.49
N ILE A 101 9.73 -3.27 8.89
CA ILE A 101 9.67 -2.68 7.53
C ILE A 101 9.53 -3.77 6.47
N ILE A 102 10.22 -4.90 6.63
CA ILE A 102 10.08 -6.04 5.70
C ILE A 102 8.65 -6.59 5.76
N VAL A 103 8.10 -6.75 6.96
CA VAL A 103 6.70 -7.18 7.17
C VAL A 103 5.73 -6.18 6.56
N TYR A 104 5.96 -4.88 6.76
CA TYR A 104 5.20 -3.81 6.12
C TYR A 104 5.18 -3.94 4.60
N ALA A 105 6.35 -4.09 3.96
CA ALA A 105 6.47 -4.24 2.52
C ALA A 105 5.84 -5.54 2.01
N ALA A 106 5.99 -6.64 2.75
CA ALA A 106 5.39 -7.94 2.44
C ALA A 106 3.86 -7.88 2.42
N PHE A 107 3.24 -7.29 3.45
CA PHE A 107 1.79 -7.11 3.51
C PHE A 107 1.29 -6.17 2.42
N PHE A 108 2.05 -5.12 2.07
CA PHE A 108 1.73 -4.24 0.94
C PHE A 108 1.69 -5.03 -0.38
N MET A 109 2.73 -5.82 -0.67
CA MET A 109 2.84 -6.63 -1.88
C MET A 109 1.79 -7.75 -1.94
N MET A 110 1.38 -8.28 -0.80
CA MET A 110 0.28 -9.25 -0.72
C MET A 110 -1.09 -8.62 -1.05
N SER A 111 -1.22 -7.29 -0.96
CA SER A 111 -2.51 -6.61 -0.99
C SER A 111 -2.53 -5.44 -1.98
N TRP A 112 -2.23 -4.23 -1.51
CA TRP A 112 -2.33 -2.98 -2.25
C TRP A 112 -1.46 -2.93 -3.50
N GLY A 113 -0.37 -3.68 -3.56
CA GLY A 113 0.46 -3.81 -4.74
C GLY A 113 -0.34 -4.31 -5.96
N PRO A 114 -0.65 -5.61 -6.05
CA PRO A 114 -1.35 -6.18 -7.20
C PRO A 114 -2.85 -5.86 -7.21
N ILE A 115 -3.52 -5.83 -6.06
CA ILE A 115 -4.99 -5.76 -6.01
C ILE A 115 -5.49 -4.38 -6.44
N CYS A 116 -4.76 -3.30 -6.15
CA CYS A 116 -5.17 -1.97 -6.63
C CYS A 116 -5.23 -1.92 -8.15
N TRP A 117 -4.21 -2.44 -8.85
CA TRP A 117 -4.19 -2.48 -10.31
C TRP A 117 -5.31 -3.35 -10.89
N VAL A 118 -5.54 -4.52 -10.29
CA VAL A 118 -6.65 -5.40 -10.67
C VAL A 118 -7.99 -4.68 -10.49
N LEU A 119 -8.26 -4.10 -9.32
CA LEU A 119 -9.50 -3.38 -9.05
C LEU A 119 -9.70 -2.18 -9.98
N ILE A 120 -8.66 -1.38 -10.22
CA ILE A 120 -8.70 -0.27 -11.17
C ILE A 120 -9.16 -0.78 -12.55
N SER A 121 -8.61 -1.90 -13.03
CA SER A 121 -9.01 -2.50 -14.32
C SER A 121 -10.44 -3.07 -14.33
N GLU A 122 -10.91 -3.61 -13.21
CA GLU A 122 -12.24 -4.26 -13.10
C GLU A 122 -13.36 -3.25 -12.84
N ILE A 123 -13.08 -2.15 -12.16
CA ILE A 123 -14.06 -1.16 -11.71
C ILE A 123 -14.46 -0.23 -12.87
N PHE A 124 -13.56 0.06 -13.82
CA PHE A 124 -13.85 1.01 -14.89
C PHE A 124 -14.67 0.42 -16.07
N PRO A 125 -15.76 1.08 -16.51
CA PRO A 125 -16.54 0.68 -17.68
C PRO A 125 -15.71 0.72 -18.97
N ASN A 126 -15.88 -0.27 -19.85
CA ASN A 126 -15.13 -0.38 -21.11
C ASN A 126 -15.15 0.90 -21.97
N THR A 127 -16.25 1.66 -21.95
CA THR A 127 -16.42 2.88 -22.75
C THR A 127 -15.54 4.06 -22.31
N ILE A 128 -15.18 4.14 -21.03
CA ILE A 128 -14.40 5.25 -20.46
C ILE A 128 -13.10 4.81 -19.78
N ARG A 129 -12.81 3.50 -19.78
CA ARG A 129 -11.69 2.88 -19.08
C ARG A 129 -10.36 3.56 -19.35
N GLY A 130 -10.03 3.82 -20.62
CA GLY A 130 -8.76 4.47 -20.98
C GLY A 130 -8.59 5.84 -20.32
N LYS A 131 -9.61 6.71 -20.39
CA LYS A 131 -9.57 8.05 -19.78
C LYS A 131 -9.55 7.98 -18.25
N ALA A 132 -10.34 7.09 -17.66
CA ALA A 132 -10.43 6.97 -16.21
C ALA A 132 -9.15 6.41 -15.59
N ILE A 133 -8.52 5.43 -16.25
CA ILE A 133 -7.19 4.92 -15.85
C ILE A 133 -6.15 6.03 -15.97
N ALA A 134 -6.13 6.79 -17.07
CA ALA A 134 -5.16 7.87 -17.24
C ALA A 134 -5.26 8.91 -16.11
N ILE A 135 -6.48 9.28 -15.71
CA ILE A 135 -6.71 10.22 -14.59
C ILE A 135 -6.25 9.59 -13.26
N ALA A 136 -6.65 8.34 -12.98
CA ALA A 136 -6.26 7.66 -11.74
C ALA A 136 -4.73 7.54 -11.61
N VAL A 137 -4.05 7.16 -12.70
CA VAL A 137 -2.59 7.08 -12.78
C VAL A 137 -1.95 8.46 -12.63
N ALA A 138 -2.50 9.52 -13.22
CA ALA A 138 -2.00 10.87 -13.04
C ALA A 138 -2.05 11.32 -11.56
N PHE A 139 -3.16 11.08 -10.87
CA PHE A 139 -3.26 11.33 -9.43
C PHE A 139 -2.30 10.45 -8.62
N GLN A 140 -2.16 9.17 -9.01
CA GLN A 140 -1.22 8.25 -8.38
C GLN A 140 0.22 8.77 -8.44
N TRP A 141 0.69 9.19 -9.62
CA TRP A 141 2.05 9.75 -9.77
C TRP A 141 2.20 11.10 -9.08
N THR A 142 1.16 11.93 -9.07
CA THR A 142 1.19 13.21 -8.34
C THR A 142 1.36 12.98 -6.84
N PHE A 143 0.58 12.08 -6.25
CA PHE A 143 0.74 11.71 -4.84
C PHE A 143 2.07 11.00 -4.56
N ASN A 144 2.52 10.15 -5.48
CA ASN A 144 3.84 9.53 -5.38
C ASN A 144 4.95 10.58 -5.25
N TYR A 145 4.91 11.63 -6.09
CA TYR A 145 5.87 12.71 -6.05
C TYR A 145 5.79 13.50 -4.74
N ILE A 146 4.58 13.85 -4.30
CA ILE A 146 4.37 14.57 -3.02
C ILE A 146 4.91 13.76 -1.85
N ILE A 147 4.54 12.48 -1.74
CA ILE A 147 4.97 11.64 -0.62
C ILE A 147 6.48 11.38 -0.67
N SER A 148 7.04 11.08 -1.84
CA SER A 148 8.48 10.81 -1.97
C SER A 148 9.37 12.05 -1.75
N SER A 149 8.87 13.24 -2.05
CA SER A 149 9.58 14.51 -1.81
C SER A 149 9.44 15.00 -0.37
N THR A 150 8.29 14.79 0.27
CA THR A 150 8.05 15.20 1.65
C THR A 150 8.61 14.20 2.67
N PHE A 151 8.73 12.92 2.32
CA PHE A 151 9.20 11.88 3.22
C PHE A 151 10.57 12.14 3.85
N PRO A 152 11.62 12.58 3.13
CA PRO A 152 12.91 12.91 3.74
C PRO A 152 12.80 13.97 4.84
N ALA A 153 12.06 15.05 4.59
CA ALA A 153 11.88 16.11 5.56
C ALA A 153 11.10 15.63 6.80
N LEU A 154 10.07 14.80 6.59
CA LEU A 154 9.31 14.15 7.67
C LEU A 154 10.18 13.17 8.47
N TYR A 155 10.98 12.37 7.78
CA TYR A 155 11.85 11.36 8.37
C TYR A 155 13.00 11.98 9.16
N ASP A 156 13.62 13.04 8.62
CA ASP A 156 14.68 13.79 9.31
C ASP A 156 14.13 14.57 10.52
N PHE A 157 12.85 14.96 10.49
CA PHE A 157 12.18 15.55 11.65
C PHE A 157 11.91 14.52 12.75
N SER A 158 11.25 13.40 12.40
CA SER A 158 11.04 12.27 13.32
C SER A 158 10.61 11.03 12.54
N PRO A 159 11.41 9.94 12.56
CA PRO A 159 11.01 8.68 11.96
C PRO A 159 9.71 8.14 12.58
N MET A 160 9.57 8.22 13.92
CA MET A 160 8.32 7.91 14.62
C MET A 160 7.11 8.63 14.02
N PHE A 161 7.22 9.94 13.78
CA PHE A 161 6.11 10.71 13.21
C PHE A 161 5.80 10.27 11.77
N ALA A 162 6.82 10.07 10.93
CA ALA A 162 6.62 9.63 9.55
C ALA A 162 5.91 8.26 9.47
N TYR A 163 6.36 7.26 10.26
CA TYR A 163 5.76 5.93 10.24
C TYR A 163 4.39 5.89 10.93
N SER A 164 4.19 6.62 12.02
CA SER A 164 2.87 6.69 12.66
C SER A 164 1.83 7.35 11.75
N LEU A 165 2.20 8.39 10.99
CA LEU A 165 1.36 8.99 9.96
C LEU A 165 0.94 7.95 8.92
N TYR A 166 1.89 7.17 8.38
CA TYR A 166 1.58 6.09 7.44
C TYR A 166 0.73 4.99 8.06
N GLY A 167 0.96 4.64 9.33
CA GLY A 167 0.13 3.69 10.07
C GLY A 167 -1.32 4.15 10.19
N VAL A 168 -1.55 5.43 10.51
CA VAL A 168 -2.90 6.02 10.54
C VAL A 168 -3.54 6.02 9.15
N ILE A 169 -2.77 6.35 8.10
CA ILE A 169 -3.26 6.29 6.72
C ILE A 169 -3.63 4.86 6.32
N CYS A 170 -2.86 3.84 6.73
CA CYS A 170 -3.20 2.43 6.52
C CYS A 170 -4.52 2.05 7.19
N VAL A 171 -4.78 2.52 8.41
CA VAL A 171 -6.05 2.29 9.10
C VAL A 171 -7.21 3.00 8.38
N ALA A 172 -7.00 4.25 7.96
CA ALA A 172 -8.00 4.99 7.18
C ALA A 172 -8.28 4.30 5.84
N ALA A 173 -7.25 3.75 5.19
CA ALA A 173 -7.37 2.98 3.97
C ALA A 173 -8.16 1.67 4.19
N ALA A 174 -7.94 0.98 5.33
CA ALA A 174 -8.71 -0.20 5.72
C ALA A 174 -10.20 0.14 5.89
N LEU A 175 -10.51 1.23 6.59
CA LEU A 175 -11.89 1.72 6.77
C LEU A 175 -12.52 2.12 5.43
N PHE A 176 -11.76 2.80 4.57
CA PHE A 176 -12.20 3.17 3.23
C PHE A 176 -12.58 1.92 2.40
N VAL A 177 -11.70 0.91 2.39
CA VAL A 177 -11.95 -0.35 1.69
C VAL A 177 -13.16 -1.08 2.27
N TRP A 178 -13.28 -1.12 3.60
CA TRP A 178 -14.40 -1.79 4.24
C TRP A 178 -15.75 -1.12 3.91
N ARG A 179 -15.80 0.22 3.91
CA ARG A 179 -17.05 0.98 3.75
C ARG A 179 -17.47 1.24 2.31
N TRP A 180 -16.51 1.47 1.40
CA TRP A 180 -16.79 1.96 0.04
C TRP A 180 -16.34 1.03 -1.08
N VAL A 181 -15.43 0.08 -0.83
CA VAL A 181 -15.01 -0.89 -1.86
C VAL A 181 -15.94 -2.11 -1.83
N PRO A 182 -16.71 -2.36 -2.91
CA PRO A 182 -17.49 -3.59 -3.05
C PRO A 182 -16.57 -4.76 -3.41
N GLU A 183 -16.97 -5.98 -3.04
CA GLU A 183 -16.27 -7.18 -3.46
C GLU A 183 -16.49 -7.44 -4.96
N THR A 184 -15.41 -7.49 -5.74
CA THR A 184 -15.46 -7.69 -7.19
C THR A 184 -15.37 -9.16 -7.60
N LYS A 185 -15.08 -10.06 -6.65
CA LYS A 185 -14.89 -11.49 -6.91
C LYS A 185 -16.11 -12.12 -7.58
N GLY A 186 -15.90 -12.76 -8.74
CA GLY A 186 -16.89 -13.57 -9.44
C GLY A 186 -18.03 -12.78 -10.09
N LYS A 187 -17.92 -11.45 -10.19
CA LYS A 187 -18.91 -10.61 -10.87
C LYS A 187 -18.40 -10.20 -12.25
N THR A 188 -19.28 -10.27 -13.23
CA THR A 188 -19.00 -9.75 -14.57
C THR A 188 -18.95 -8.21 -14.56
N LEU A 189 -18.21 -7.63 -15.51
CA LEU A 189 -18.12 -6.17 -15.69
C LEU A 189 -19.51 -5.49 -15.80
N GLU A 190 -20.49 -6.19 -16.37
CA GLU A 190 -21.87 -5.71 -16.49
C GLU A 190 -22.64 -5.72 -15.17
N GLU A 191 -22.45 -6.73 -14.33
CA GLU A 191 -23.06 -6.80 -12.99
C GLU A 191 -22.47 -5.76 -12.05
N MET A 192 -21.17 -5.48 -12.18
CA MET A 192 -20.53 -4.36 -11.49
C MET A 192 -21.18 -3.04 -11.90
N SER A 193 -21.39 -2.81 -13.21
CA SER A 193 -22.08 -1.60 -13.70
C SER A 193 -23.52 -1.48 -13.19
N LYS A 194 -24.24 -2.60 -13.01
CA LYS A 194 -25.60 -2.63 -12.42
C LYS A 194 -25.62 -2.36 -10.91
N LEU A 195 -24.64 -2.85 -10.15
CA LEU A 195 -24.48 -2.55 -8.72
C LEU A 195 -24.36 -1.04 -8.47
N TRP A 196 -23.68 -0.32 -9.37
CA TRP A 196 -23.49 1.12 -9.29
C TRP A 196 -24.66 1.97 -9.79
N LYS A 197 -25.66 1.37 -10.47
CA LYS A 197 -26.89 2.05 -10.88
C LYS A 197 -28.01 1.98 -9.84
N LYS A 198 -27.88 1.12 -8.81
CA LYS A 198 -28.90 0.86 -7.79
C LYS A 198 -28.65 1.55 -6.44
N GLY A 199 -27.53 2.26 -6.28
CA GLY A 199 -27.21 3.09 -5.10
C GLY A 199 -26.80 4.48 -5.53
#